data_AF-M0DJV0-F1
#
_entry.id   AF-M0DJV0-F1
#
_cell.length_a   1.000
_cell.length_b   1.000
_cell.length_c   1.000
_cell.angle_alpha   90.00
_cell.angle_beta   90.00
_cell.angle_gamma   90.00
#
_symmetry.space_group_name_H-M   'P 1'
#
loop_
_entity.id
_entity.type
_entity.pdbx_description
1 polymer ?
#
loop_
_entity_poly.entity_id
_entity_poly.type
_entity_poly.pdbx_seq_one_letter_code
_entity_poly.pdbx_strand_id
1 'polypeptide(L)'
;MFRADAPPEEAYERLRKTLRSLPEGVVSLAQVTEEFQHAYGGLFPDLNVPRAMQDLIVLGEVELCRETDSGAHVWFRHRWGDVDPDDRADDPIVVTGTTWRCYVAPDFRRRRADRLFTTRSAAFDHLRRAGGVDADALEPVWFLEAVWAAGLESGETAVVRREPVYEREAVHGEYYEETSDFGE
;
A
#
# COMPACT_ATOMS: atom_id res chain seq x y z
N MET A 1 6.39 16.41 8.77
CA MET A 1 5.57 15.83 9.87
C MET A 1 4.17 15.50 9.34
N PHE A 2 3.79 14.22 9.32
CA PHE A 2 2.40 13.78 9.20
C PHE A 2 1.64 14.40 10.37
N ARG A 3 0.53 15.10 10.12
CA ARG A 3 -0.39 15.80 11.05
C ARG A 3 0.01 15.93 12.55
N ALA A 4 -0.29 17.05 13.19
CA ALA A 4 0.10 17.30 14.59
C ALA A 4 -0.35 16.22 15.62
N ASP A 5 -1.35 15.39 15.29
CA ASP A 5 -1.86 14.26 16.07
C ASP A 5 -1.25 12.89 15.72
N ALA A 6 -0.26 12.82 14.82
CA ALA A 6 0.30 11.56 14.35
C ALA A 6 1.08 10.83 15.47
N PRO A 7 0.93 9.50 15.58
CA PRO A 7 1.81 8.64 16.35
C PRO A 7 3.31 8.93 16.12
N PRO A 8 4.16 8.67 17.13
CA PRO A 8 5.60 8.75 16.93
C PRO A 8 6.02 7.75 15.86
N GLU A 9 7.01 8.12 15.05
CA GLU A 9 7.35 7.34 13.87
C GLU A 9 7.83 5.92 14.20
N GLU A 10 8.47 5.74 15.36
CA GLU A 10 8.84 4.41 15.87
C GLU A 10 7.62 3.50 16.06
N ALA A 11 6.46 4.04 16.46
CA ALA A 11 5.24 3.25 16.61
C ALA A 11 4.77 2.67 15.27
N TYR A 12 4.89 3.42 14.17
CA TYR A 12 4.58 2.88 12.83
C TYR A 12 5.54 1.75 12.44
N GLU A 13 6.83 1.90 12.73
CA GLU A 13 7.80 0.82 12.47
C GLU A 13 7.45 -0.45 13.27
N ARG A 14 7.08 -0.31 14.55
CA ARG A 14 6.63 -1.43 15.38
C ARG A 14 5.34 -2.06 14.87
N LEU A 15 4.37 -1.25 14.44
CA LEU A 15 3.13 -1.75 13.83
C LEU A 15 3.40 -2.54 12.56
N ARG A 16 4.33 -2.09 11.71
CA ARG A 16 4.76 -2.85 10.53
C ARG A 16 5.40 -4.18 10.92
N LYS A 17 6.23 -4.21 11.98
CA LYS A 17 6.81 -5.45 12.50
C LYS A 17 5.73 -6.42 13.00
N THR A 18 4.73 -5.93 13.73
CA THR A 18 3.56 -6.72 14.13
C THR A 18 2.81 -7.25 12.90
N LEU A 19 2.51 -6.40 11.92
CA LEU A 19 1.83 -6.82 10.69
C LEU A 19 2.64 -7.84 9.89
N ARG A 20 3.97 -7.86 10.00
CA ARG A 20 4.87 -8.85 9.37
C ARG A 20 4.97 -10.16 10.16
N SER A 21 4.66 -10.17 11.46
CA SER A 21 4.70 -11.39 12.28
C SER A 21 3.40 -12.19 12.26
N LEU A 22 2.29 -11.58 11.85
CA LEU A 22 1.00 -12.27 11.72
C LEU A 22 1.00 -13.33 10.60
N PRO A 23 0.08 -14.30 10.61
CA PRO A 23 -0.10 -15.21 9.49
C PRO A 23 -0.30 -14.47 8.16
N GLU A 24 0.10 -15.08 7.05
CA GLU A 24 -0.15 -14.54 5.72
C GLU A 24 -1.67 -14.49 5.44
N GLY A 25 -2.13 -13.34 4.95
CA GLY A 25 -3.54 -13.13 4.58
C GLY A 25 -4.18 -11.93 5.26
N VAL A 26 -5.52 -11.94 5.21
CA VAL A 26 -6.39 -10.88 5.77
C VAL A 26 -6.44 -11.01 7.28
N VAL A 27 -6.07 -9.95 8.00
CA VAL A 27 -6.08 -9.88 9.47
C VAL A 27 -7.05 -8.83 9.98
N SER A 28 -7.69 -9.08 11.12
CA SER A 28 -8.59 -8.09 11.73
C SER A 28 -7.79 -7.00 12.44
N LEU A 29 -8.28 -5.75 12.45
CA LEU A 29 -7.66 -4.67 13.23
C LEU A 29 -7.63 -4.97 14.74
N ALA A 30 -8.59 -5.74 15.24
CA ALA A 30 -8.63 -6.17 16.64
C ALA A 30 -7.42 -7.07 16.96
N GLN A 31 -7.14 -8.06 16.11
CA GLN A 31 -5.98 -8.93 16.25
C GLN A 31 -4.66 -8.14 16.15
N VAL A 32 -4.55 -7.21 15.20
CA VAL A 32 -3.36 -6.33 15.10
C VAL A 32 -3.17 -5.53 16.37
N THR A 33 -4.25 -5.00 16.94
CA THR A 33 -4.23 -4.22 18.19
C THR A 33 -3.80 -5.06 19.37
N GLU A 34 -4.36 -6.25 19.54
CA GLU A 34 -4.02 -7.18 20.63
C GLU A 34 -2.54 -7.56 20.58
N GLU A 35 -2.05 -7.96 19.40
CA GLU A 35 -0.66 -8.40 19.20
C GLU A 35 0.33 -7.25 19.39
N PHE A 36 -0.03 -6.04 18.94
CA PHE A 36 0.76 -4.85 19.18
C PHE A 36 0.81 -4.50 20.67
N GLN A 37 -0.34 -4.51 21.36
CA GLN A 37 -0.41 -4.19 22.80
C GLN A 37 0.36 -5.22 23.64
N HIS A 38 0.28 -6.50 23.28
CA HIS A 38 1.04 -7.56 23.92
C HIS A 38 2.55 -7.34 23.81
N ALA A 39 3.06 -7.00 22.62
CA ALA A 39 4.48 -6.84 22.36
C ALA A 39 5.05 -5.47 22.79
N TYR A 40 4.27 -4.40 22.62
CA TYR A 40 4.74 -3.02 22.67
C TYR A 40 3.86 -2.05 23.49
N GLY A 41 2.77 -2.52 24.11
CA GLY A 41 1.83 -1.66 24.84
C GLY A 41 2.48 -0.86 25.98
N GLY A 42 3.51 -1.43 26.63
CA GLY A 42 4.28 -0.70 27.66
C GLY A 42 5.17 0.42 27.11
N LEU A 43 5.54 0.37 25.83
CA LEU A 43 6.34 1.41 25.16
C LEU A 43 5.47 2.53 24.60
N PHE A 44 4.24 2.21 24.19
CA PHE A 44 3.30 3.16 23.58
C PHE A 44 1.92 3.08 24.25
N PRO A 45 1.79 3.48 25.53
CA PRO A 45 0.57 3.29 26.32
C PRO A 45 -0.64 4.07 25.78
N ASP A 46 -0.40 5.23 25.16
CA ASP A 46 -1.46 6.12 24.66
C ASP A 46 -1.71 5.95 23.14
N LEU A 47 -1.09 4.93 22.51
CA LEU A 47 -1.22 4.75 21.07
C LEU A 47 -2.61 4.25 20.68
N ASN A 48 -3.28 5.03 19.83
CA ASN A 48 -4.48 4.58 19.12
C ASN A 48 -4.08 3.77 17.88
N VAL A 49 -3.96 2.45 18.04
CA VAL A 49 -3.59 1.52 16.95
C VAL A 49 -4.54 1.63 15.75
N PRO A 50 -5.88 1.64 15.90
CA PRO A 50 -6.78 1.85 14.76
C PRO A 50 -6.48 3.12 13.96
N ARG A 51 -6.15 4.23 14.62
CA ARG A 51 -5.80 5.49 13.96
C ARG A 51 -4.47 5.36 13.20
N ALA A 52 -3.45 4.80 13.84
CA ALA A 52 -2.16 4.55 13.19
C ALA A 52 -2.29 3.64 11.96
N MET A 53 -3.18 2.65 12.02
CA MET A 53 -3.50 1.77 10.90
C MET A 53 -4.19 2.51 9.75
N GLN A 54 -5.08 3.46 10.03
CA GLN A 54 -5.66 4.33 9.00
C GLN A 54 -4.58 5.15 8.29
N ASP A 55 -3.60 5.68 9.02
CA ASP A 55 -2.49 6.41 8.42
C ASP A 55 -1.66 5.50 7.52
N LEU A 56 -1.35 4.27 7.95
CA LEU A 56 -0.66 3.29 7.11
C LEU A 56 -1.45 2.92 5.84
N ILE A 57 -2.79 2.92 5.90
CA ILE A 57 -3.65 2.74 4.71
C ILE A 57 -3.59 3.96 3.78
N VAL A 58 -3.59 5.17 4.34
CA VAL A 58 -3.42 6.41 3.56
C VAL A 58 -2.06 6.44 2.89
N LEU A 59 -1.00 6.05 3.59
CA LEU A 59 0.37 5.97 3.04
C LEU A 59 0.53 4.83 2.03
N GLY A 60 -0.37 3.85 2.06
CA GLY A 60 -0.39 2.76 1.11
C GLY A 60 0.36 1.51 1.49
N GLU A 61 0.85 1.46 2.72
CA GLU A 61 1.56 0.31 3.28
C GLU A 61 0.60 -0.85 3.59
N VAL A 62 -0.64 -0.50 3.93
CA VAL A 62 -1.71 -1.42 4.30
C VAL A 62 -2.90 -1.22 3.37
N GLU A 63 -3.54 -2.32 2.97
CA GLU A 63 -4.79 -2.28 2.23
C GLU A 63 -5.96 -2.66 3.13
N LEU A 64 -7.07 -1.94 3.00
CA LEU A 64 -8.33 -2.29 3.65
C LEU A 64 -9.09 -3.25 2.73
N CYS A 65 -9.27 -4.49 3.16
CA CYS A 65 -9.96 -5.50 2.35
C CYS A 65 -11.48 -5.45 2.57
N ARG A 66 -11.91 -5.37 3.83
CA ARG A 66 -13.33 -5.40 4.18
C ARG A 66 -13.60 -4.65 5.47
N GLU A 67 -14.72 -3.96 5.51
CA GLU A 67 -15.30 -3.43 6.75
C GLU A 67 -16.56 -4.25 7.07
N THR A 68 -16.60 -4.82 8.26
CA THR A 68 -17.71 -5.65 8.75
C THR A 68 -18.21 -5.10 10.08
N ASP A 69 -19.37 -5.57 10.54
CA ASP A 69 -19.90 -5.23 11.86
C ASP A 69 -18.95 -5.68 12.99
N SER A 70 -18.13 -6.70 12.76
CA SER A 70 -17.08 -7.16 13.69
C SER A 70 -15.76 -6.40 13.56
N GLY A 71 -15.68 -5.41 12.67
CA GLY A 71 -14.53 -4.53 12.49
C GLY A 71 -13.92 -4.55 11.09
N ALA A 72 -12.84 -3.79 10.94
CA ALA A 72 -12.09 -3.69 9.70
C ALA A 72 -11.04 -4.80 9.59
N HIS A 73 -10.93 -5.32 8.38
CA HIS A 73 -9.99 -6.35 7.97
C HIS A 73 -9.00 -5.76 6.97
N VAL A 74 -7.73 -5.97 7.25
CA VAL A 74 -6.62 -5.34 6.53
C VAL A 74 -5.64 -6.40 6.03
N TRP A 75 -4.86 -6.01 5.04
CA TRP A 75 -3.78 -6.80 4.47
C TRP A 75 -2.51 -5.95 4.39
N PHE A 76 -1.35 -6.55 4.68
CA PHE A 76 -0.05 -5.88 4.59
C PHE A 76 0.56 -6.04 3.18
N ARG A 77 0.75 -4.93 2.44
CA ARG A 77 1.03 -4.93 0.99
C ARG A 77 2.34 -5.63 0.61
N HIS A 78 3.39 -5.47 1.40
CA HIS A 78 4.74 -6.02 1.13
C HIS A 78 4.85 -7.56 1.22
N ARG A 79 3.73 -8.28 1.36
CA ARG A 79 3.70 -9.76 1.37
C ARG A 79 3.47 -10.41 0.01
N TRP A 80 3.33 -9.66 -1.09
CA TRP A 80 3.37 -10.26 -2.42
C TRP A 80 4.80 -10.65 -2.79
N GLY A 81 5.25 -11.77 -2.22
CA GLY A 81 5.70 -12.88 -3.05
C GLY A 81 4.47 -13.75 -3.30
N ASP A 82 4.10 -13.91 -4.57
CA ASP A 82 3.39 -15.10 -5.07
C ASP A 82 1.88 -15.32 -4.80
N VAL A 83 1.09 -14.43 -4.19
CA VAL A 83 -0.37 -14.71 -4.05
C VAL A 83 -1.30 -13.50 -4.16
N ASP A 84 -2.22 -13.56 -5.14
CA ASP A 84 -3.40 -12.70 -5.28
C ASP A 84 -4.47 -13.07 -4.24
N PRO A 85 -5.05 -12.14 -3.46
CA PRO A 85 -6.17 -12.43 -2.57
C PRO A 85 -7.46 -12.86 -3.30
N ASP A 86 -7.58 -12.58 -4.60
CA ASP A 86 -8.78 -12.88 -5.40
C ASP A 86 -8.60 -14.00 -6.42
N ASP A 87 -7.42 -14.63 -6.57
CA ASP A 87 -7.21 -15.59 -7.65
C ASP A 87 -6.63 -16.97 -7.31
N ARG A 88 -7.17 -17.92 -8.06
CA ARG A 88 -7.01 -19.37 -7.95
C ARG A 88 -5.61 -19.82 -8.34
N ALA A 89 -5.27 -21.02 -7.87
CA ALA A 89 -3.95 -21.65 -7.85
C ALA A 89 -3.28 -22.00 -9.20
N ASP A 90 -3.59 -21.35 -10.32
CA ASP A 90 -3.15 -21.85 -11.64
C ASP A 90 -2.17 -20.96 -12.43
N ASP A 91 -1.90 -19.70 -12.07
CA ASP A 91 -0.87 -18.89 -12.74
C ASP A 91 0.00 -18.09 -11.74
N PRO A 92 1.35 -18.23 -11.75
CA PRO A 92 2.22 -17.42 -10.92
C PRO A 92 2.17 -15.96 -11.39
N ILE A 93 2.00 -15.05 -10.43
CA ILE A 93 2.05 -13.62 -10.69
C ILE A 93 3.49 -13.13 -10.50
N VAL A 94 4.06 -12.54 -11.55
CA VAL A 94 5.42 -12.00 -11.53
C VAL A 94 5.42 -10.47 -11.52
N VAL A 95 6.37 -9.89 -10.79
CA VAL A 95 6.62 -8.45 -10.80
C VAL A 95 7.42 -8.11 -12.06
N THR A 96 6.79 -7.48 -13.05
CA THR A 96 7.42 -7.16 -14.35
C THR A 96 7.98 -5.74 -14.40
N GLY A 97 7.60 -4.88 -13.47
CA GLY A 97 8.07 -3.52 -13.44
C GLY A 97 7.60 -2.76 -12.21
N THR A 98 7.82 -1.44 -12.24
CA THR A 98 7.33 -0.56 -11.17
C THR A 98 6.76 0.73 -11.73
N THR A 99 5.66 1.18 -11.14
CA THR A 99 5.03 2.47 -11.42
C THR A 99 5.06 3.36 -10.18
N TRP A 100 4.62 4.60 -10.34
CA TRP A 100 4.54 5.61 -9.29
C TRP A 100 3.11 6.07 -9.18
N ARG A 101 2.48 5.80 -8.05
CA ARG A 101 1.14 6.31 -7.74
C ARG A 101 1.26 7.59 -6.96
N CYS A 102 0.43 8.57 -7.28
CA CYS A 102 0.25 9.73 -6.42
C CYS A 102 -1.21 10.01 -6.16
N TYR A 103 -1.51 10.64 -5.04
CA TYR A 103 -2.85 11.12 -4.68
C TYR A 103 -2.79 12.11 -3.52
N VAL A 104 -3.89 12.83 -3.30
CA VAL A 104 -4.18 13.55 -2.06
C VAL A 104 -5.40 12.90 -1.40
N ALA A 105 -5.31 12.63 -0.10
CA ALA A 105 -6.31 11.87 0.63
C ALA A 105 -6.63 12.53 1.99
N PRO A 106 -7.89 12.96 2.25
CA PRO A 106 -8.32 13.30 3.61
C PRO A 106 -8.38 12.08 4.53
N ASP A 107 -8.70 10.91 3.97
CA ASP A 107 -8.82 9.64 4.67
C ASP A 107 -8.57 8.47 3.70
N PHE A 108 -8.65 7.24 4.20
CA PHE A 108 -8.39 6.04 3.39
C PHE A 108 -9.47 5.74 2.34
N ARG A 109 -10.69 6.32 2.46
CA ARG A 109 -11.83 6.07 1.57
C ARG A 109 -11.87 7.02 0.38
N ARG A 110 -11.30 8.23 0.52
CA ARG A 110 -11.38 9.28 -0.49
C ARG A 110 -9.99 9.68 -0.96
N ARG A 111 -9.77 9.59 -2.27
CA ARG A 111 -8.56 10.04 -2.94
C ARG A 111 -8.92 10.97 -4.09
N ARG A 112 -8.19 12.06 -4.23
CA ARG A 112 -8.26 12.98 -5.37
C ARG A 112 -6.88 13.11 -6.01
N ALA A 113 -6.85 13.57 -7.26
CA ALA A 113 -5.62 13.62 -8.06
C ALA A 113 -4.90 12.25 -8.08
N ASP A 114 -5.67 11.15 -8.02
CA ASP A 114 -5.15 9.79 -7.96
C ASP A 114 -4.78 9.31 -9.36
N ARG A 115 -3.49 9.03 -9.58
CA ARG A 115 -2.99 8.62 -10.89
C ARG A 115 -1.68 7.83 -10.80
N LEU A 116 -1.46 6.98 -11.79
CA LEU A 116 -0.25 6.18 -11.98
C LEU A 116 0.65 6.79 -13.06
N PHE A 117 1.96 6.71 -12.84
CA PHE A 117 3.00 7.22 -13.71
C PHE A 117 4.17 6.24 -13.83
N THR A 118 4.94 6.35 -14.90
CA THR A 118 6.16 5.55 -15.09
C THR A 118 7.36 6.11 -14.31
N THR A 119 7.32 7.39 -13.91
CA THR A 119 8.41 8.06 -13.19
C THR A 119 7.91 8.85 -11.99
N ARG A 120 8.78 8.98 -10.97
CA ARG A 120 8.52 9.78 -9.77
C ARG A 120 8.32 11.26 -10.08
N SER A 121 9.14 11.82 -10.97
CA SER A 121 9.07 13.24 -11.35
C SER A 121 7.73 13.58 -12.00
N ALA A 122 7.19 12.70 -12.86
CA ALA A 122 5.87 12.90 -13.45
C ALA A 122 4.75 12.86 -12.39
N ALA A 123 4.88 12.02 -11.36
CA ALA A 123 3.96 11.98 -10.23
C ALA A 123 4.00 13.27 -9.38
N PHE A 124 5.21 13.80 -9.11
CA PHE A 124 5.38 15.09 -8.44
C PHE A 124 4.78 16.24 -9.26
N ASP A 125 5.06 16.30 -10.55
CA ASP A 125 4.49 17.32 -11.45
C ASP A 125 2.96 17.27 -11.47
N HIS A 126 2.38 16.06 -11.43
CA HIS A 126 0.93 15.90 -11.36
C HIS A 126 0.35 16.42 -10.04
N LEU A 127 0.93 16.05 -8.90
CA LEU A 127 0.49 16.58 -7.60
C LEU A 127 0.60 18.09 -7.52
N ARG A 128 1.62 18.68 -8.13
CA ARG A 128 1.73 20.14 -8.22
C ARG A 128 0.57 20.75 -8.99
N ARG A 129 0.25 20.21 -10.19
CA ARG A 129 -0.78 20.77 -11.07
C ARG A 129 -2.21 20.49 -10.62
N ALA A 130 -2.48 19.28 -10.15
CA ALA A 130 -3.83 18.79 -9.83
C ALA A 130 -4.10 18.72 -8.31
N GLY A 131 -3.07 18.51 -7.51
CA GLY A 131 -3.15 18.45 -6.05
C GLY A 131 -2.91 19.81 -5.36
N GLY A 132 -2.18 20.72 -6.01
CA GLY A 132 -1.72 21.98 -5.44
C GLY A 132 -0.55 21.82 -4.46
N VAL A 133 0.24 20.75 -4.62
CA VAL A 133 1.32 20.38 -3.68
C VAL A 133 2.67 20.46 -4.37
N ASP A 134 3.55 21.33 -3.88
CA ASP A 134 4.91 21.44 -4.39
C ASP A 134 5.76 20.22 -4.00
N ALA A 135 6.65 19.81 -4.90
CA ALA A 135 7.48 18.62 -4.72
C ALA A 135 8.40 18.72 -3.48
N ASP A 136 8.88 19.92 -3.16
CA ASP A 136 9.78 20.16 -2.02
C ASP A 136 9.06 20.00 -0.67
N ALA A 137 7.73 20.03 -0.65
CA ALA A 137 6.96 19.74 0.55
C ALA A 137 6.85 18.23 0.84
N LEU A 138 7.10 17.38 -0.16
CA LEU A 138 7.01 15.92 -0.04
C LEU A 138 8.32 15.35 0.52
N GLU A 139 8.27 14.88 1.75
CA GLU A 139 9.41 14.28 2.44
C GLU A 139 9.37 12.76 2.34
N PRO A 140 10.53 12.08 2.21
CA PRO A 140 10.58 10.62 2.29
C PRO A 140 10.10 10.15 3.66
N VAL A 141 9.21 9.15 3.66
CA VAL A 141 8.71 8.54 4.89
C VAL A 141 9.73 7.50 5.34
N TRP A 142 10.54 7.83 6.34
CA TRP A 142 11.74 7.03 6.66
C TRP A 142 11.44 5.57 7.02
N PHE A 143 10.28 5.31 7.63
CA PHE A 143 9.88 3.98 8.04
C PHE A 143 9.17 3.21 6.92
N LEU A 144 9.05 3.75 5.71
CA LEU A 144 8.45 3.09 4.53
C LEU A 144 9.43 3.08 3.36
N GLU A 145 9.32 2.05 2.52
CA GLU A 145 10.14 1.95 1.33
C GLU A 145 9.51 2.71 0.18
N ALA A 146 10.25 3.67 -0.39
CA ALA A 146 9.85 4.42 -1.58
C ALA A 146 8.48 5.12 -1.50
N VAL A 147 8.16 5.68 -0.32
CA VAL A 147 7.01 6.56 -0.09
C VAL A 147 7.50 7.97 0.26
N TRP A 148 6.90 8.97 -0.36
CA TRP A 148 7.05 10.39 -0.06
C TRP A 148 5.69 10.95 0.28
N ALA A 149 5.60 11.78 1.31
CA ALA A 149 4.32 12.37 1.66
C ALA A 149 4.46 13.69 2.42
N ALA A 150 3.36 14.44 2.42
CA ALA A 150 3.24 15.75 3.06
C ALA A 150 1.86 15.87 3.73
N GLY A 151 1.85 16.34 4.97
CA GLY A 151 0.61 16.80 5.62
C GLY A 151 0.24 18.18 5.11
N LEU A 152 -1.02 18.38 4.70
CA LEU A 152 -1.53 19.64 4.19
C LEU A 152 -2.30 20.39 5.28
N GLU A 153 -2.36 21.72 5.17
CA GLU A 153 -3.14 22.58 6.10
C GLU A 153 -4.65 22.25 6.08
N SER A 154 -5.15 21.71 4.95
CA SER A 154 -6.52 21.21 4.82
C SER A 154 -6.81 19.99 5.70
N GLY A 155 -5.78 19.45 6.35
CA GLY A 155 -5.83 18.18 7.05
C GLY A 155 -5.67 16.98 6.12
N GLU A 156 -5.51 17.15 4.80
CA GLU A 156 -5.26 16.03 3.88
C GLU A 156 -3.80 15.57 3.91
N THR A 157 -3.53 14.38 3.37
CA THR A 157 -2.18 13.87 3.15
C THR A 157 -1.94 13.70 1.66
N ALA A 158 -0.91 14.35 1.13
CA ALA A 158 -0.40 14.10 -0.21
C ALA A 158 0.60 12.95 -0.17
N VAL A 159 0.51 12.02 -1.12
CA VAL A 159 1.34 10.82 -1.15
C VAL A 159 1.85 10.59 -2.57
N VAL A 160 3.12 10.23 -2.69
CA VAL A 160 3.73 9.60 -3.86
C VAL A 160 4.42 8.32 -3.42
N ARG A 161 4.06 7.20 -4.02
CA ARG A 161 4.61 5.90 -3.66
C ARG A 161 4.94 5.07 -4.89
N ARG A 162 5.95 4.21 -4.74
CA ARG A 162 6.28 3.22 -5.76
C ARG A 162 5.33 2.03 -5.66
N GLU A 163 4.86 1.56 -6.80
CA GLU A 163 3.99 0.41 -6.92
C GLU A 163 4.66 -0.68 -7.76
N PRO A 164 4.62 -1.95 -7.34
CA PRO A 164 4.92 -3.06 -8.24
C PRO A 164 3.85 -3.14 -9.34
N VAL A 165 4.29 -3.45 -10.55
CA VAL A 165 3.40 -3.89 -11.65
C VAL A 165 3.46 -5.40 -11.66
N TYR A 166 2.28 -6.00 -11.55
CA TYR A 166 2.10 -7.43 -11.60
C TYR A 166 1.55 -7.81 -12.96
N GLU A 167 2.17 -8.78 -13.61
CA GLU A 167 1.61 -9.44 -14.78
C GLU A 167 1.45 -10.94 -14.45
N ARG A 168 0.37 -11.52 -14.95
CA ARG A 168 0.22 -12.98 -14.93
C ARG A 168 1.20 -13.53 -15.96
N GLU A 169 1.98 -14.52 -15.56
CA GLU A 169 2.80 -15.25 -16.52
C GLU A 169 1.83 -15.89 -17.52
N ALA A 170 1.76 -15.34 -18.73
CA ALA A 170 1.04 -16.02 -19.80
C ALA A 170 1.78 -17.33 -20.02
N VAL A 171 1.17 -18.46 -19.64
CA VAL A 171 1.59 -19.75 -20.15
C VAL A 171 1.35 -19.68 -21.66
N HIS A 172 2.35 -19.19 -22.39
CA HIS A 172 2.45 -19.37 -23.82
C HIS A 172 2.61 -20.88 -24.01
N GLY A 173 1.47 -21.57 -24.09
CA GLY A 173 1.42 -22.84 -24.77
C GLY A 173 2.00 -22.61 -26.15
N GLU A 174 3.20 -23.15 -26.38
CA GLU A 174 3.79 -23.29 -27.69
C GLU A 174 2.85 -24.18 -28.54
N TYR A 175 1.75 -23.61 -29.03
CA TYR A 175 1.07 -24.15 -30.18
C TYR A 175 1.85 -23.64 -31.39
N TYR A 176 2.94 -24.33 -31.71
CA TYR A 176 3.31 -24.49 -33.10
C TYR A 176 2.16 -25.27 -33.75
N GLU A 177 1.15 -24.56 -34.26
CA GLU A 177 0.38 -25.11 -35.37
C GLU A 177 1.32 -25.13 -36.58
N GLU A 178 2.11 -26.21 -36.67
CA GLU A 178 2.51 -26.73 -37.96
C GLU A 178 1.23 -26.97 -38.75
N THR A 179 0.81 -25.97 -39.53
CA THR A 179 -0.05 -26.20 -40.68
C THR A 179 0.78 -26.86 -41.78
N SER A 180 1.28 -28.06 -41.49
CA SER A 180 1.66 -29.05 -42.47
C SER A 180 0.52 -30.06 -42.53
N ASP A 181 -0.30 -29.93 -43.57
CA ASP A 181 -0.98 -31.01 -44.30
C ASP A 181 -2.27 -30.49 -44.91
N PHE A 182 -2.16 -29.95 -46.12
CA PHE A 182 -3.08 -30.33 -47.19
C PHE A 182 -2.26 -30.52 -48.46
N GLY A 183 -2.02 -31.79 -48.78
CA GLY A 183 -1.49 -32.28 -50.04
C GLY A 183 -2.58 -32.54 -51.09
N GLU A 184 -2.06 -32.92 -52.27
CA GLU A 184 -2.67 -33.52 -53.47
C GLU A 184 -3.60 -32.68 -54.35
#